data_AF-A0AA37JZ17-F1
#
_entry.id   AF-A0AA37JZ17-F1
#
_cell.length_a   1.000
_cell.length_b   1.000
_cell.length_c   1.000
_cell.angle_alpha   90.00
_cell.angle_beta   90.00
_cell.angle_gamma   90.00
#
_symmetry.space_group_name_H-M   'P 1'
#
loop_
_entity.id
_entity.type
_entity.pdbx_description
1 polymer ?
#
loop_
_entity_poly.entity_id
_entity_poly.type
_entity_poly.pdbx_seq_one_letter_code
_entity_poly.pdbx_strand_id
1 'polypeptide(L)'
;MSRQTIAVSVKASKLTARALAYVVAAVGRKIAKEHRKAQTPHGKQSVRKLMGHGGDTNAIEVDTPKLFDKVARKWGVDYAIRRVGDEKYLLLFKARQADAITGCFAEYSRLELKRAKSRQTPIREQLRQAEEQVKKQPQRELTKEAAHGDR
;
A
#
# COMPACT_ATOMS: atom_id res chain seq x y z
N MET A 1 -27.43 -13.58 19.33
CA MET A 1 -26.42 -13.03 20.26
C MET A 1 -25.41 -14.12 20.59
N SER A 2 -24.14 -13.97 20.19
CA SER A 2 -23.07 -14.89 20.60
C SER A 2 -22.73 -14.64 22.08
N ARG A 3 -22.80 -15.67 22.93
CA ARG A 3 -22.35 -15.60 24.33
C ARG A 3 -20.91 -16.07 24.39
N GLN A 4 -19.97 -15.16 24.71
CA GLN A 4 -18.58 -15.49 24.97
C GLN A 4 -18.35 -15.63 26.48
N THR A 5 -17.78 -16.75 26.91
CA THR A 5 -17.43 -17.01 28.31
C THR A 5 -15.93 -16.80 28.50
N ILE A 6 -15.53 -16.02 29.51
CA ILE A 6 -14.13 -15.71 29.80
C ILE A 6 -13.76 -16.27 31.17
N ALA A 7 -12.81 -17.20 31.20
CA ALA A 7 -12.26 -17.74 32.44
C ALA A 7 -11.24 -16.76 33.05
N VAL A 8 -11.32 -16.55 34.37
CA VAL A 8 -10.45 -15.61 35.10
C VAL A 8 -9.93 -16.27 36.37
N SER A 9 -8.61 -16.36 36.51
CA SER A 9 -7.94 -16.88 37.72
C SER A 9 -7.26 -15.74 38.47
N VAL A 10 -7.52 -15.62 39.77
CA VAL A 10 -6.92 -14.58 40.61
C VAL A 10 -6.39 -15.17 41.89
N LYS A 11 -5.12 -14.90 42.20
CA LYS A 11 -4.49 -15.30 43.45
C LYS A 11 -4.79 -14.22 44.50
N ALA A 12 -5.58 -14.56 45.51
CA ALA A 12 -5.92 -13.65 46.61
C ALA A 12 -5.77 -14.37 47.95
N SER A 13 -5.25 -13.67 48.94
CA SER A 13 -5.08 -14.17 50.32
C SER A 13 -6.35 -14.04 51.17
N LYS A 14 -7.26 -13.12 50.80
CA LYS A 14 -8.60 -12.98 51.39
C LYS A 14 -9.62 -12.62 50.31
N LEU A 15 -10.70 -13.39 50.22
CA LEU A 15 -11.84 -13.09 49.35
C LEU A 15 -12.67 -11.98 49.99
N THR A 16 -12.47 -10.75 49.54
CA THR A 16 -13.26 -9.59 49.96
C THR A 16 -14.11 -9.10 48.80
N ALA A 17 -15.27 -8.50 49.10
CA ALA A 17 -16.15 -7.90 48.08
C ALA A 17 -15.41 -6.87 47.21
N ARG A 18 -14.48 -6.12 47.80
CA ARG A 18 -13.60 -5.18 47.09
C ARG A 18 -12.65 -5.87 46.11
N ALA A 19 -12.05 -6.99 46.50
CA ALA A 19 -11.17 -7.75 45.61
C ALA A 19 -11.96 -8.31 44.41
N LEU A 20 -13.15 -8.86 44.64
CA LEU A 20 -14.03 -9.33 43.57
C LEU A 20 -14.44 -8.20 42.62
N ALA A 21 -14.86 -7.04 43.15
CA ALA A 21 -15.22 -5.88 42.34
C ALA A 21 -14.05 -5.40 41.45
N TYR A 22 -12.82 -5.41 41.98
CA TYR A 22 -11.64 -5.04 41.21
C TYR A 22 -11.36 -6.01 40.06
N VAL A 23 -11.52 -7.31 40.30
CA VAL A 23 -11.34 -8.35 39.28
C VAL A 23 -12.37 -8.19 38.16
N VAL A 24 -13.64 -8.01 38.50
CA VAL A 24 -14.70 -7.76 37.51
C VAL A 24 -14.42 -6.50 36.71
N ALA A 25 -13.99 -5.42 37.37
CA ALA A 25 -13.62 -4.17 36.69
C ALA A 25 -12.39 -4.33 35.78
N ALA A 26 -11.40 -5.13 36.17
CA ALA A 26 -10.22 -5.42 35.35
C ALA A 26 -10.59 -6.23 34.10
N VAL A 27 -11.44 -7.25 34.26
CA VAL A 27 -11.97 -8.07 33.17
C VAL A 27 -12.82 -7.22 32.22
N GLY A 28 -13.72 -6.39 32.76
CA GLY A 28 -14.51 -5.44 31.98
C GLY A 28 -13.65 -4.46 31.17
N ARG A 29 -12.55 -3.95 31.76
CA ARG A 29 -11.59 -3.11 31.04
C ARG A 29 -10.86 -3.86 29.92
N LYS A 30 -10.52 -5.13 30.12
CA LYS A 30 -9.86 -5.95 29.08
C LYS A 30 -10.80 -6.26 27.93
N ILE A 31 -12.04 -6.65 28.24
CA ILE A 31 -13.14 -6.85 27.28
C ILE A 31 -13.37 -5.57 26.48
N ALA A 32 -13.51 -4.42 27.14
CA ALA A 32 -13.72 -3.14 26.47
C ALA A 32 -12.56 -2.77 25.52
N LYS A 33 -11.30 -3.09 25.89
CA LYS A 33 -10.14 -2.89 25.02
C LYS A 33 -10.19 -3.80 23.79
N GLU A 34 -10.55 -5.07 23.96
CA GLU A 34 -10.65 -6.03 22.86
C GLU A 34 -11.82 -5.71 21.93
N HIS A 35 -12.98 -5.33 22.46
CA HIS A 35 -14.10 -4.83 21.65
C HIS A 35 -13.73 -3.55 20.89
N ARG A 36 -12.98 -2.62 21.49
CA ARG A 36 -12.49 -1.43 20.77
C ARG A 36 -11.53 -1.79 19.63
N LYS A 37 -10.66 -2.80 19.81
CA LYS A 37 -9.78 -3.31 18.74
C LYS A 37 -10.54 -4.05 17.64
N ALA A 38 -11.60 -4.77 17.97
CA ALA A 38 -12.44 -5.43 16.97
C ALA A 38 -13.29 -4.43 16.17
N GLN A 39 -13.63 -3.28 16.76
CA GLN A 39 -14.38 -2.21 16.11
C GLN A 39 -13.52 -1.22 15.33
N THR A 40 -12.18 -1.31 15.37
CA THR A 40 -11.36 -0.45 14.52
C THR A 40 -11.56 -0.85 13.07
N PRO A 41 -12.18 0.00 12.23
CA PRO A 41 -12.41 -0.33 10.84
C PRO A 41 -11.08 -0.25 10.10
N HIS A 42 -10.71 -1.27 9.34
CA HIS A 42 -9.48 -1.21 8.55
C HIS A 42 -9.74 -0.68 7.13
N GLY A 43 -8.74 -0.03 6.53
CA GLY A 43 -8.76 0.42 5.14
C GLY A 43 -9.06 1.92 4.97
N LYS A 44 -9.90 2.28 3.99
CA LYS A 44 -10.20 3.69 3.67
C LYS A 44 -10.98 4.35 4.80
N GLN A 45 -10.35 5.29 5.48
CA GLN A 45 -10.94 6.05 6.59
C GLN A 45 -11.00 7.55 6.28
N SER A 46 -11.89 8.27 6.98
CA SER A 46 -11.82 9.73 7.02
C SER A 46 -10.63 10.17 7.88
N VAL A 47 -10.06 11.34 7.56
CA VAL A 47 -8.91 11.89 8.30
C VAL A 47 -9.20 11.98 9.80
N ARG A 48 -10.40 12.45 10.17
CA ARG A 48 -10.85 12.54 11.58
C ARG A 48 -10.87 11.17 12.27
N LYS A 49 -11.27 10.11 11.57
CA LYS A 49 -11.31 8.75 12.13
C LYS A 49 -9.91 8.15 12.23
N LEU A 50 -9.06 8.40 11.24
CA LEU A 50 -7.65 8.00 11.26
C LEU A 50 -6.92 8.62 12.45
N MET A 51 -7.11 9.92 12.68
CA MET A 51 -6.50 10.68 13.79
C MET A 51 -7.14 10.38 15.16
N GLY A 52 -8.44 10.10 15.21
CA GLY A 52 -9.17 9.85 16.47
C GLY A 52 -8.71 8.61 17.24
N HIS A 53 -7.92 7.74 16.60
CA HIS A 53 -7.35 6.55 17.23
C HIS A 53 -5.94 6.77 17.83
N GLY A 54 -5.42 8.01 17.78
CA GLY A 54 -4.09 8.37 18.29
C GLY A 54 -2.93 7.91 17.39
N GLY A 55 -1.83 8.66 17.43
CA GLY A 55 -0.58 8.38 16.73
C GLY A 55 -0.23 9.42 15.65
N ASP A 56 1.07 9.50 15.33
CA ASP A 56 1.60 10.40 14.31
C ASP A 56 1.20 9.94 12.91
N THR A 57 0.83 10.90 12.05
CA THR A 57 0.42 10.63 10.67
C THR A 57 1.47 11.14 9.69
N ASN A 58 1.82 10.30 8.73
CA ASN A 58 2.66 10.66 7.59
C ASN A 58 1.78 10.92 6.38
N ALA A 59 2.23 11.81 5.50
CA ALA A 59 1.55 12.17 4.27
C ALA A 59 2.47 11.91 3.07
N ILE A 60 1.95 11.24 2.04
CA ILE A 60 2.66 11.02 0.77
C ILE A 60 1.76 11.45 -0.39
N GLU A 61 2.34 12.09 -1.40
CA GLU A 61 1.62 12.45 -2.63
C GLU A 61 1.40 11.21 -3.51
N VAL A 62 0.18 11.07 -4.03
CA VAL A 62 -0.24 9.96 -4.88
C VAL A 62 -1.00 10.52 -6.09
N ASP A 63 -0.59 10.09 -7.27
CA ASP A 63 -1.15 10.54 -8.55
C ASP A 63 -2.43 9.77 -8.92
N THR A 64 -2.45 8.45 -8.66
CA THR A 64 -3.59 7.58 -9.03
C THR A 64 -4.29 6.93 -7.83
N PRO A 65 -5.32 7.59 -7.24
CA PRO A 65 -5.96 7.11 -6.01
C PRO A 65 -6.67 5.77 -6.16
N LYS A 66 -7.15 5.42 -7.37
CA LYS A 66 -7.88 4.16 -7.64
C LYS A 66 -6.98 2.93 -7.64
N LEU A 67 -5.76 3.05 -8.15
CA LEU A 67 -4.77 1.96 -8.14
C LEU A 67 -4.27 1.74 -6.71
N PHE A 68 -3.98 2.84 -6.02
CA PHE A 68 -3.50 2.81 -4.66
C PHE A 68 -4.53 2.17 -3.71
N ASP A 69 -5.83 2.44 -3.88
CA ASP A 69 -6.91 1.82 -3.08
C ASP A 69 -6.86 0.29 -3.11
N LYS A 70 -6.56 -0.32 -4.27
CA LYS A 70 -6.48 -1.78 -4.40
C LYS A 70 -5.28 -2.36 -3.66
N VAL A 71 -4.12 -1.70 -3.77
CA VAL A 71 -2.89 -2.18 -3.14
C VAL A 71 -2.95 -1.97 -1.63
N ALA A 72 -3.45 -0.83 -1.18
CA ALA A 72 -3.58 -0.50 0.23
C ALA A 72 -4.54 -1.45 0.97
N ARG A 73 -5.62 -1.89 0.33
CA ARG A 73 -6.49 -2.95 0.86
C ARG A 73 -5.77 -4.28 1.02
N LYS A 74 -4.93 -4.66 0.05
CA LYS A 74 -4.16 -5.91 0.09
C LYS A 74 -3.15 -5.94 1.23
N TRP A 75 -2.55 -4.78 1.52
CA TRP A 75 -1.61 -4.60 2.63
C TRP A 75 -2.28 -4.26 3.97
N GLY A 76 -3.60 -4.10 4.02
CA GLY A 76 -4.34 -3.78 5.25
C GLY A 76 -3.97 -2.43 5.86
N VAL A 77 -3.58 -1.47 5.02
CA VAL A 77 -3.17 -0.13 5.47
C VAL A 77 -4.40 0.71 5.77
N ASP A 78 -4.36 1.47 6.89
CA ASP A 78 -5.40 2.44 7.22
C ASP A 78 -4.98 3.79 6.67
N TYR A 79 -5.72 4.29 5.67
CA TYR A 79 -5.35 5.52 4.98
C TYR A 79 -6.55 6.43 4.74
N ALA A 80 -6.26 7.71 4.61
CA ALA A 80 -7.20 8.73 4.17
C ALA A 80 -6.63 9.44 2.94
N ILE A 81 -7.48 9.71 1.95
CA ILE A 81 -7.09 10.46 0.75
C ILE A 81 -7.68 11.86 0.86
N ARG A 82 -6.82 12.88 0.77
CA ARG A 82 -7.20 14.29 0.74
C ARG A 82 -6.79 14.88 -0.60
N ARG A 83 -7.72 15.56 -1.30
CA ARG A 83 -7.39 16.36 -2.47
C ARG A 83 -6.81 17.70 -2.00
N VAL A 84 -5.65 18.09 -2.51
CA VAL A 84 -4.97 19.34 -2.11
C VAL A 84 -4.81 20.31 -3.28
N GLY A 85 -4.97 19.84 -4.53
CA GLY A 85 -5.04 20.68 -5.72
C GLY A 85 -5.85 20.03 -6.85
N ASP A 86 -5.73 20.57 -8.06
CA ASP A 86 -6.55 20.10 -9.19
C ASP A 86 -6.23 18.66 -9.62
N GLU A 87 -4.98 18.21 -9.49
CA GLU A 87 -4.57 16.84 -9.84
C GLU A 87 -3.78 16.11 -8.75
N LYS A 88 -3.53 16.75 -7.60
CA LYS A 88 -2.71 16.17 -6.53
C LYS A 88 -3.54 15.63 -5.37
N TYR A 89 -3.33 14.36 -5.03
CA TYR A 89 -3.92 13.70 -3.87
C TYR A 89 -2.84 13.40 -2.82
N LEU A 90 -3.13 13.73 -1.56
CA LEU A 90 -2.33 13.40 -0.40
C LEU A 90 -2.94 12.20 0.31
N LEU A 91 -2.14 11.14 0.43
CA LEU A 91 -2.43 9.96 1.21
C LEU A 91 -1.89 10.15 2.62
N LEU A 92 -2.79 10.18 3.59
CA LEU A 92 -2.47 10.22 5.02
C LEU A 92 -2.54 8.79 5.57
N PHE A 93 -1.50 8.37 6.28
CA PHE A 93 -1.43 7.06 6.95
C PHE A 93 -0.74 7.20 8.30
N LYS A 94 -0.86 6.18 9.17
CA LYS A 94 -0.21 6.21 10.49
C LYS A 94 1.26 5.80 10.40
N ALA A 95 2.12 6.44 11.19
CA ALA A 95 3.56 6.14 11.23
C ALA A 95 3.87 4.66 11.55
N ARG A 96 3.03 4.01 12.37
CA ARG A 96 3.15 2.57 12.69
C ARG A 96 2.94 1.63 11.48
N GLN A 97 2.51 2.16 10.33
CA GLN A 97 2.27 1.41 9.09
C GLN A 97 3.32 1.71 8.02
N ALA A 98 4.48 2.28 8.39
CA ALA A 98 5.55 2.61 7.45
C ALA A 98 6.02 1.41 6.61
N ASP A 99 6.22 0.23 7.22
CA ASP A 99 6.67 -0.97 6.50
C ASP A 99 5.64 -1.45 5.47
N ALA A 100 4.36 -1.40 5.82
CA ALA A 100 3.27 -1.78 4.93
C ALA A 100 3.10 -0.77 3.77
N ILE A 101 3.33 0.52 4.02
CA ILE A 101 3.32 1.55 2.99
C ILE A 101 4.49 1.37 2.01
N THR A 102 5.69 1.05 2.49
CA THR A 102 6.84 0.73 1.64
C THR A 102 6.53 -0.43 0.70
N GLY A 103 5.94 -1.51 1.22
CA GLY A 103 5.47 -2.64 0.40
C GLY A 103 4.36 -2.26 -0.58
N CYS A 104 3.45 -1.38 -0.16
CA CYS A 104 2.37 -0.86 -0.99
C CYS A 104 2.91 -0.04 -2.17
N PHE A 105 3.90 0.82 -1.95
CA PHE A 105 4.57 1.58 -3.01
C PHE A 105 5.39 0.71 -3.97
N ALA A 106 6.06 -0.33 -3.46
CA ALA A 106 6.77 -1.28 -4.31
C ALA A 106 5.82 -2.01 -5.27
N GLU A 107 4.66 -2.45 -4.78
CA GLU A 107 3.62 -3.07 -5.62
C GLU A 107 2.93 -2.07 -6.55
N TYR A 108 2.72 -0.83 -6.10
CA TYR A 108 2.21 0.26 -6.94
C TYR A 108 3.14 0.51 -8.14
N SER A 109 4.45 0.67 -7.89
CA SER A 109 5.44 0.86 -8.95
C SER A 109 5.47 -0.33 -9.91
N ARG A 110 5.38 -1.57 -9.40
CA ARG A 110 5.26 -2.76 -10.25
C ARG A 110 4.02 -2.76 -11.13
N LEU A 111 2.87 -2.33 -10.62
CA LEU A 111 1.63 -2.27 -11.38
C LEU A 111 1.67 -1.17 -12.45
N GLU A 112 2.26 -0.03 -12.13
CA GLU A 112 2.47 1.07 -13.06
C GLU A 112 3.45 0.67 -14.19
N LEU A 113 4.56 0.04 -13.83
CA LEU A 113 5.50 -0.53 -14.80
C LEU A 113 4.88 -1.65 -15.64
N LYS A 114 4.01 -2.51 -15.07
CA LYS A 114 3.27 -3.52 -15.84
C LYS A 114 2.31 -2.88 -16.85
N ARG A 115 1.64 -1.78 -16.49
CA ARG A 115 0.80 -1.02 -17.44
C ARG A 115 1.64 -0.33 -18.52
N ALA A 116 2.77 0.25 -18.15
CA ALA A 116 3.70 0.86 -19.10
C ALA A 116 4.27 -0.19 -20.07
N LYS A 117 4.70 -1.35 -19.56
CA LYS A 117 5.18 -2.48 -20.36
C LYS A 117 4.08 -3.15 -21.19
N SER A 118 2.83 -3.12 -20.75
CA SER A 118 1.67 -3.60 -21.51
C SER A 118 1.24 -2.62 -22.62
N ARG A 119 1.58 -1.33 -22.49
CA ARG A 119 1.36 -0.31 -23.53
C ARG A 119 2.53 -0.19 -24.49
N GLN A 120 3.74 -0.53 -24.04
CA GLN A 120 4.89 -0.65 -24.92
C GLN A 120 4.70 -1.88 -25.82
N THR A 121 4.72 -1.64 -27.13
CA THR A 121 4.85 -2.66 -28.16
C THR A 121 5.97 -3.62 -27.72
N PRO A 122 5.73 -4.94 -27.64
CA PRO A 122 6.74 -5.86 -27.13
C PRO A 122 8.03 -5.70 -27.94
N ILE A 123 9.19 -5.68 -27.29
CA ILE A 123 10.51 -5.55 -27.94
C ILE A 123 10.67 -6.55 -29.09
N ARG A 124 9.97 -7.69 -29.04
CA ARG A 124 9.89 -8.68 -30.12
C ARG A 124 9.22 -8.19 -31.41
N GLU A 125 8.22 -7.30 -31.31
CA GLU A 125 7.63 -6.65 -32.48
C GLU A 125 8.53 -5.54 -33.00
N GLN A 126 9.23 -4.80 -32.13
CA GLN A 126 10.24 -3.83 -32.56
C GLN A 126 11.43 -4.52 -33.27
N LEU A 127 11.88 -5.68 -32.77
CA LEU A 127 12.90 -6.50 -33.43
C LEU A 127 12.39 -7.10 -34.75
N ARG A 128 11.14 -7.60 -34.81
CA ARG A 128 10.54 -8.05 -36.08
C ARG A 128 10.41 -6.93 -37.10
N GLN A 129 10.00 -5.74 -36.68
CA GLN A 129 9.92 -4.55 -37.54
C GLN A 129 11.31 -4.08 -37.98
N ALA A 130 12.31 -4.15 -37.11
CA ALA A 130 13.70 -3.86 -37.48
C ALA A 130 14.26 -4.90 -38.46
N GLU A 131 14.00 -6.19 -38.25
CA GLU A 131 14.37 -7.27 -39.19
C GLU A 131 13.66 -7.13 -40.55
N GLU A 132 12.39 -6.71 -40.57
CA GLU A 132 11.64 -6.43 -41.79
C GLU A 132 12.14 -5.17 -42.51
N GLN A 133 12.56 -4.13 -41.79
CA GLN A 133 13.16 -2.92 -42.37
C GLN A 133 14.56 -3.20 -42.93
N VAL A 134 15.37 -4.02 -42.24
CA VAL A 134 16.69 -4.47 -42.72
C VAL A 134 16.56 -5.37 -43.95
N LYS A 135 15.54 -6.23 -44.02
CA LYS A 135 15.24 -7.02 -45.24
C LYS A 135 14.70 -6.19 -46.41
N LYS A 136 14.03 -5.07 -46.13
CA LYS A 136 13.51 -4.14 -47.15
C LYS A 136 14.53 -3.11 -47.63
N GLN A 137 15.66 -2.95 -46.95
CA GLN A 137 16.80 -2.19 -47.47
C GLN A 137 17.58 -3.10 -48.43
N PRO A 138 17.54 -2.88 -49.76
CA PRO A 138 18.50 -3.52 -50.65
C PRO A 138 19.90 -3.00 -50.30
N GLN A 139 20.89 -3.89 -50.31
CA GLN A 139 22.31 -3.60 -50.12
C GLN A 139 22.77 -2.42 -51.01
N ARG A 140 22.73 -1.22 -50.46
CA ARG A 140 23.47 -0.04 -50.88
C ARG A 140 23.87 0.57 -49.55
N GLU A 141 24.97 0.18 -48.94
CA GLU A 141 26.25 0.83 -49.15
C GLU A 141 27.32 -0.04 -48.46
N LEU A 142 27.89 -0.98 -49.19
CA LEU A 142 29.23 -1.49 -48.88
C LEU A 142 30.09 -1.05 -50.07
N THR A 143 31.23 -0.44 -49.77
CA THR A 143 32.29 0.04 -50.69
C THR A 143 32.06 1.36 -51.44
N LYS A 144 32.06 2.51 -50.76
CA LYS A 144 32.60 3.79 -51.32
C LYS A 144 33.12 4.76 -50.24
N GLU A 145 33.90 4.31 -49.26
CA GLU A 145 34.63 5.22 -48.35
C GLU A 145 36.09 4.78 -48.10
N ALA A 146 36.76 4.24 -49.12
CA ALA A 146 38.19 3.90 -49.03
C ALA A 146 39.01 4.40 -50.24
N ALA A 147 38.58 5.46 -50.92
CA ALA A 147 39.32 6.03 -52.04
C ALA A 147 39.17 7.56 -52.14
N HIS A 148 39.36 8.28 -51.03
CA HIS A 148 39.78 9.69 -51.11
C HIS A 148 40.50 10.10 -49.83
N GLY A 149 41.70 9.55 -49.67
CA GLY A 149 42.64 9.92 -48.62
C GLY A 149 44.06 9.62 -49.12
N ASP A 150 44.84 10.68 -49.23
CA ASP A 150 46.27 10.77 -49.51
C ASP A 150 46.81 10.70 -50.96
N ARG A 151 47.42 11.85 -51.31
CA ARG A 151 48.43 12.18 -52.35
C ARG A 151 48.02 12.33 -53.80
#